data_AF-A0AA40KXG3-F1
#
_entry.id   AF-A0AA40KXG3-F1
#
_cell.length_a   1.000
_cell.length_b   1.000
_cell.length_c   1.000
_cell.angle_alpha   90.00
_cell.angle_beta   90.00
_cell.angle_gamma   90.00
#
_symmetry.space_group_name_H-M   'P 1'
#
loop_
_entity.id
_entity.type
_entity.pdbx_description
1 polymer ?
#
loop_
_entity_poly.entity_id
_entity_poly.type
_entity_poly.pdbx_seq_one_letter_code
_entity_poly.pdbx_strand_id
1 'polypeptide(L)'
;MIIKALPAQRTLIVCPYGTWLKIISKKTKPLASEVLTSYLLQTNEPPWTSYFIKYTDVVNDQKGMSHFNWPVGNSNYHVLRTGCFPYIKYHCTKRPQQDLNLEDKFFKAIKLLNLGMYTYINVWIGSNFLN
;
A
#
# COMPACT_ATOMS: atom_id res chain seq x y z
N MET A 1 15.27 53.25 -34.84
CA MET A 1 14.63 52.52 -35.96
C MET A 1 14.15 51.19 -35.38
N ILE A 2 12.84 51.03 -35.20
CA ILE A 2 12.23 49.89 -34.49
C ILE A 2 11.98 48.78 -35.51
N ILE A 3 12.56 47.60 -35.30
CA ILE A 3 12.21 46.40 -36.08
C ILE A 3 11.40 45.49 -35.15
N LYS A 4 10.09 45.43 -35.42
CA LYS A 4 9.13 44.60 -34.68
C LYS A 4 9.28 43.15 -35.12
N ALA A 5 9.35 42.23 -34.16
CA ALA A 5 9.31 40.79 -34.39
C ALA A 5 7.95 40.38 -35.00
N LEU A 6 7.96 39.66 -36.11
CA LEU A 6 6.78 39.05 -36.72
C LEU A 6 6.51 37.68 -36.08
N PRO A 7 5.26 37.37 -35.70
CA PRO A 7 4.93 36.13 -35.01
C PRO A 7 4.90 34.94 -35.98
N ALA A 8 5.60 33.87 -35.61
CA ALA A 8 5.54 32.59 -36.30
C ALA A 8 4.09 32.04 -36.27
N GLN A 9 3.43 32.04 -37.44
CA GLN A 9 2.12 31.43 -37.60
C GLN A 9 2.25 29.91 -37.36
N ARG A 10 1.69 29.46 -36.24
CA ARG A 10 1.49 28.04 -35.95
C ARG A 10 0.40 27.53 -36.88
N THR A 11 0.77 26.76 -37.88
CA THR A 11 -0.16 26.03 -38.74
C THR A 11 -0.93 25.02 -37.88
N LEU A 12 -2.18 25.33 -37.55
CA LEU A 12 -3.09 24.40 -36.90
C LEU A 12 -3.53 23.38 -37.96
N ILE A 13 -2.92 22.18 -37.91
CA ILE A 13 -3.41 21.02 -38.65
C ILE A 13 -4.71 20.60 -37.96
N VAL A 14 -5.84 21.07 -38.50
CA VAL A 14 -7.18 20.60 -38.12
C VAL A 14 -7.41 19.31 -38.89
N CYS A 15 -7.18 18.16 -38.25
CA CYS A 15 -7.63 16.86 -38.75
C CYS A 15 -9.13 16.71 -38.44
N PRO A 16 -10.02 16.61 -39.44
CA PRO A 16 -11.46 16.66 -39.22
C PRO A 16 -12.06 15.25 -39.22
N TYR A 17 -11.59 14.32 -38.37
CA TYR A 17 -12.31 13.06 -38.15
C TYR A 17 -12.16 12.62 -36.70
N GLY A 18 -13.25 12.82 -35.95
CA GLY A 18 -13.37 12.44 -34.56
C GLY A 18 -13.33 10.92 -34.39
N THR A 19 -12.16 10.41 -34.04
CA THR A 19 -12.08 9.23 -33.17
C THR A 19 -11.78 9.74 -31.77
N TRP A 20 -12.84 9.92 -30.99
CA TRP A 20 -12.77 9.98 -29.53
C TRP A 20 -12.33 8.59 -29.05
N LEU A 21 -11.05 8.26 -29.27
CA LEU A 21 -10.42 7.14 -28.58
C LEU A 21 -10.42 7.57 -27.12
N LYS A 22 -11.47 7.16 -26.38
CA LYS A 22 -11.37 6.94 -24.94
C LYS A 22 -10.21 5.97 -24.79
N ILE A 23 -9.00 6.50 -24.60
CA ILE A 23 -7.94 5.79 -23.93
C ILE A 23 -8.51 5.57 -22.54
N ILE A 24 -9.26 4.47 -22.39
CA ILE A 24 -9.51 3.86 -21.09
C ILE A 24 -8.12 3.38 -20.70
N SER A 25 -7.33 4.30 -20.16
CA SER A 25 -6.19 3.94 -19.34
C SER A 25 -6.79 3.00 -18.31
N LYS A 26 -6.50 1.71 -18.43
CA LYS A 26 -6.82 0.75 -17.38
C LYS A 26 -6.14 1.32 -16.15
N LYS A 27 -6.89 2.02 -15.29
CA LYS A 27 -6.37 2.54 -14.03
C LYS A 27 -5.92 1.31 -13.26
N THR A 28 -4.63 1.00 -13.34
CA THR A 28 -4.00 0.02 -12.50
C THR A 28 -4.18 0.52 -11.09
N LYS A 29 -4.72 -0.33 -10.21
CA LYS A 29 -4.84 0.02 -8.79
C LYS A 29 -3.43 0.34 -8.28
N PRO A 30 -3.27 1.40 -7.46
CA PRO A 30 -1.96 1.75 -6.94
C PRO A 30 -1.44 0.64 -6.03
N LEU A 31 -0.12 0.59 -5.90
CA LEU A 31 0.54 -0.33 -4.98
C LEU A 31 0.29 0.11 -3.54
N ALA A 32 0.15 -0.84 -2.62
CA ALA A 32 -0.04 -0.50 -1.21
C ALA A 32 1.18 0.25 -0.64
N SER A 33 2.39 -0.08 -1.11
CA SER A 33 3.62 0.68 -0.82
C SER A 33 3.57 2.13 -1.29
N GLU A 34 3.11 2.37 -2.53
CA GLU A 34 3.01 3.71 -3.10
C GLU A 34 2.02 4.57 -2.33
N VAL A 35 0.87 4.00 -1.94
CA VAL A 35 -0.13 4.67 -1.11
C VAL A 35 0.45 5.01 0.27
N LEU A 36 1.21 4.09 0.87
CA LEU A 36 1.88 4.31 2.15
C LEU A 36 2.90 5.46 2.09
N THR A 37 3.78 5.44 1.10
CA THR A 37 4.79 6.48 0.92
C THR A 37 4.13 7.83 0.63
N SER A 38 3.15 7.86 -0.27
CA SER A 38 2.41 9.10 -0.62
C SER A 38 1.71 9.69 0.59
N TYR A 39 1.06 8.85 1.40
CA TYR A 39 0.40 9.29 2.63
C TYR A 39 1.37 9.90 3.65
N LEU A 40 2.51 9.24 3.89
CA LEU A 40 3.52 9.73 4.84
C LEU A 40 4.16 11.05 4.37
N LEU A 41 4.40 11.20 3.06
CA LEU A 41 4.90 12.45 2.49
C LEU A 41 3.87 13.58 2.57
N GLN A 42 2.60 13.30 2.24
CA GLN A 42 1.51 14.28 2.32
C GLN A 42 1.24 14.77 3.74
N THR A 43 1.51 13.94 4.74
CA THR A 43 1.33 14.26 6.16
C THR A 43 2.55 14.93 6.80
N ASN A 44 3.56 15.30 6.00
CA ASN A 44 4.82 15.89 6.48
C ASN A 44 5.56 15.02 7.50
N GLU A 45 5.58 13.70 7.28
CA GLU A 45 6.31 12.74 8.13
C GLU A 45 5.98 12.86 9.63
N PRO A 46 4.73 12.58 10.05
CA PRO A 46 4.32 12.69 11.44
C PRO A 46 5.10 11.72 12.35
N PRO A 47 5.26 12.02 13.66
CA PRO A 47 5.98 11.14 14.59
C PRO A 47 5.30 9.77 14.75
N TRP A 48 3.98 9.72 14.67
CA TRP A 48 3.17 8.50 14.68
C TRP A 48 1.91 8.71 13.85
N THR A 49 1.45 7.67 13.16
CA THR A 49 0.20 7.70 12.41
C THR A 49 -0.36 6.30 12.22
N SER A 50 -1.69 6.21 12.08
CA SER A 50 -2.35 4.95 11.73
C SER A 50 -3.53 5.22 10.82
N TYR A 51 -3.71 4.38 9.81
CA TYR A 51 -4.78 4.54 8.84
C TYR A 51 -5.18 3.18 8.25
N PHE A 52 -6.33 3.17 7.58
CA PHE A 52 -6.92 1.97 6.99
C PHE A 52 -7.02 2.12 5.48
N ILE A 53 -6.72 1.04 4.76
CA ILE A 53 -6.84 0.93 3.31
C ILE A 53 -7.74 -0.24 2.96
N LYS A 54 -8.69 -0.08 2.05
CA LYS A 54 -9.51 -1.20 1.55
C LYS A 54 -8.68 -2.10 0.64
N TYR A 55 -8.80 -3.42 0.81
CA TYR A 55 -8.16 -4.37 -0.12
C TYR A 55 -8.63 -4.19 -1.57
N THR A 56 -9.85 -3.68 -1.79
CA THR A 56 -10.41 -3.46 -3.13
C THR A 56 -9.70 -2.36 -3.90
N ASP A 57 -9.06 -1.43 -3.22
CA ASP A 57 -8.61 -0.17 -3.81
C ASP A 57 -7.11 -0.19 -4.15
N VAL A 58 -6.37 -1.19 -3.66
CA VAL A 58 -4.91 -1.31 -3.81
C VAL A 58 -4.48 -2.71 -4.26
N VAL A 59 -3.33 -2.78 -4.92
CA VAL A 59 -2.60 -4.05 -5.11
C VAL A 59 -1.67 -4.26 -3.91
N ASN A 60 -1.87 -5.35 -3.18
CA ASN A 60 -1.05 -5.68 -2.01
C ASN A 60 0.27 -6.34 -2.40
N ASP A 61 1.27 -5.52 -2.66
CA ASP A 61 2.66 -5.89 -2.93
C ASP A 61 3.45 -6.26 -1.67
N GLN A 62 3.00 -5.80 -0.51
CA GLN A 62 3.65 -6.07 0.77
C GLN A 62 3.20 -7.38 1.45
N LYS A 63 2.55 -8.29 0.70
CA LYS A 63 1.93 -9.51 1.26
C LYS A 63 2.97 -10.36 2.00
N GLY A 64 2.65 -10.75 3.23
CA GLY A 64 3.54 -11.56 4.07
C GLY A 64 4.51 -10.76 4.93
N MET A 65 4.55 -9.42 4.83
CA MET A 65 5.26 -8.57 5.80
C MET A 65 4.30 -8.10 6.89
N SER A 66 4.64 -8.37 8.16
CA SER A 66 3.84 -7.94 9.30
C SER A 66 4.46 -6.74 10.00
N HIS A 67 5.77 -6.75 10.23
CA HIS A 67 6.51 -5.64 10.82
C HIS A 67 7.80 -5.39 10.02
N PHE A 68 7.97 -4.20 9.46
CA PHE A 68 9.16 -3.88 8.66
C PHE A 68 9.55 -2.41 8.77
N ASN A 69 10.80 -2.12 8.38
CA ASN A 69 11.28 -0.75 8.22
C ASN A 69 10.85 -0.21 6.86
N TRP A 70 10.38 1.03 6.83
CA TRP A 70 9.97 1.72 5.63
C TRP A 70 10.65 3.10 5.55
N PRO A 71 11.68 3.26 4.71
CA PRO A 71 12.33 4.55 4.51
C PRO A 71 11.42 5.46 3.66
N VAL A 72 11.13 6.66 4.16
CA VAL A 72 10.34 7.69 3.46
C VAL A 72 11.01 9.03 3.62
N GLY A 73 11.31 9.69 2.50
CA GLY A 73 11.97 11.00 2.50
C GLY A 73 13.29 10.93 3.26
N ASN A 74 13.38 11.67 4.37
CA ASN A 74 14.56 11.71 5.24
C ASN A 74 14.42 10.87 6.52
N SER A 75 13.31 10.17 6.70
CA SER A 75 12.98 9.45 7.93
C SER A 75 12.76 7.96 7.69
N ASN A 76 12.96 7.17 8.75
CA ASN A 76 12.59 5.75 8.75
C ASN A 76 11.35 5.53 9.62
N TYR A 77 10.45 4.67 9.13
CA TYR A 77 9.24 4.28 9.84
C TYR A 77 9.28 2.80 10.17
N HIS A 78 8.90 2.46 11.40
CA HIS A 78 8.52 1.10 11.76
C HIS A 78 7.05 0.93 11.41
N VAL A 79 6.78 0.08 10.43
CA VAL A 79 5.44 -0.17 9.90
C VAL A 79 4.95 -1.53 10.39
N LEU A 80 3.90 -1.51 11.20
CA LEU A 80 3.19 -2.69 11.66
C LEU A 80 1.86 -2.81 10.91
N ARG A 81 1.69 -3.92 10.19
CA ARG A 81 0.48 -4.27 9.46
C ARG A 81 -0.34 -5.29 10.24
N THR A 82 -1.58 -4.92 10.51
CA THR A 82 -2.57 -5.81 11.11
C THR A 82 -3.64 -6.16 10.09
N GLY A 83 -4.05 -7.43 10.08
CA GLY A 83 -5.12 -7.90 9.19
C GLY A 83 -6.47 -7.58 9.81
N CYS A 84 -7.31 -6.83 9.10
CA CYS A 84 -8.66 -6.48 9.54
C CYS A 84 -9.59 -6.52 8.32
N PHE A 85 -9.96 -7.72 7.83
CA PHE A 85 -10.80 -7.84 6.63
C PHE A 85 -12.10 -7.02 6.78
N PRO A 86 -12.50 -6.18 5.79
CA PRO A 86 -11.98 -6.02 4.42
C PRO A 86 -10.91 -4.92 4.21
N TYR A 87 -10.22 -4.51 5.28
CA TYR A 87 -9.20 -3.47 5.30
C TYR A 87 -7.79 -3.99 5.69
N ILE A 88 -6.78 -3.22 5.31
CA ILE A 88 -5.41 -3.30 5.78
C ILE A 88 -5.23 -2.15 6.75
N LYS A 89 -4.86 -2.44 7.99
CA LYS A 89 -4.56 -1.42 8.99
C LYS A 89 -3.05 -1.24 9.08
N TYR A 90 -2.61 -0.01 8.87
CA TYR A 90 -1.24 0.43 9.01
C TYR A 90 -1.06 1.17 10.33
N HIS A 91 -0.02 0.79 11.06
CA HIS A 91 0.51 1.54 12.20
C HIS A 91 1.94 1.93 11.86
N CYS A 92 2.21 3.23 11.80
CA CYS A 92 3.50 3.77 11.40
C CYS A 92 4.05 4.61 12.56
N THR A 93 5.24 4.25 13.05
CA THR A 93 5.95 5.02 14.09
C THR A 93 7.30 5.45 13.55
N LYS A 94 7.63 6.74 13.63
CA LYS A 94 8.91 7.29 13.19
C LYS A 94 10.01 6.87 14.15
N ARG A 95 10.97 6.07 13.67
CA ARG A 95 12.06 5.50 14.49
C ARG A 95 13.32 5.24 13.66
N PRO A 96 14.51 5.27 14.27
CA PRO A 96 15.73 4.88 13.58
C PRO A 96 15.63 3.44 13.08
N GLN A 97 16.40 3.12 12.03
CA GLN A 97 16.43 1.77 11.46
C GLN A 97 16.89 0.77 12.52
N GLN A 98 16.09 -0.29 12.71
CA GLN A 98 16.37 -1.35 13.67
C GLN A 98 16.16 -2.70 12.99
N ASP A 99 16.86 -3.75 13.42
CA ASP A 99 16.56 -5.09 12.95
C ASP A 99 15.22 -5.57 13.53
N LEU A 100 14.18 -5.58 12.70
CA LEU A 100 12.81 -5.99 13.05
C LEU A 100 12.52 -7.45 12.65
N ASN A 101 13.52 -8.21 12.19
CA ASN A 101 13.31 -9.58 11.71
C ASN A 101 12.80 -10.53 12.80
N LEU A 102 13.25 -10.35 14.04
CA LEU A 102 12.81 -11.18 15.17
C LEU A 102 11.35 -10.89 15.53
N GLU A 103 10.95 -9.61 15.53
CA GLU A 103 9.57 -9.19 15.78
C GLU A 103 8.63 -9.63 14.66
N ASP A 104 9.03 -9.52 13.39
CA ASP A 104 8.22 -9.98 12.26
C ASP A 104 7.98 -11.50 12.31
N LYS A 105 9.01 -12.28 12.66
CA LYS A 105 8.88 -13.73 12.90
C LYS A 105 7.95 -14.04 14.07
N PHE A 106 8.04 -13.28 15.17
CA PHE A 106 7.17 -13.43 16.33
C PHE A 106 5.70 -13.15 15.97
N PHE A 107 5.41 -12.04 15.29
CA PHE A 107 4.05 -11.73 14.85
C PHE A 107 3.51 -12.73 13.82
N LYS A 108 4.36 -13.25 12.93
CA LYS A 108 4.00 -14.34 12.02
C LYS A 108 3.68 -15.63 12.77
N ALA A 109 4.49 -16.00 13.76
CA ALA A 109 4.27 -17.19 14.57
C ALA A 109 2.95 -17.09 15.35
N ILE A 110 2.63 -15.94 15.95
CA ILE A 110 1.34 -15.72 16.62
C ILE A 110 0.17 -15.86 15.64
N LYS A 111 0.26 -15.26 14.45
CA LYS A 111 -0.78 -15.39 13.42
C LYS A 111 -0.99 -16.85 13.04
N LEU A 112 0.09 -17.62 12.88
CA LEU A 112 0.03 -19.06 12.58
C LEU A 112 -0.56 -19.88 13.72
N LEU A 113 -0.17 -19.62 14.97
CA LEU A 113 -0.73 -20.30 16.14
C LEU A 113 -2.22 -20.03 16.28
N ASN A 114 -2.66 -18.78 16.08
CA ASN A 114 -4.07 -18.42 16.10
C ASN A 114 -4.86 -19.14 15.01
N LEU A 115 -4.36 -19.21 13.77
CA LEU A 115 -5.00 -19.97 12.67
C LEU A 115 -4.95 -21.50 12.88
N GLY A 116 -3.86 -22.00 13.44
CA GLY A 116 -3.63 -23.41 13.73
C GLY A 116 -4.56 -23.93 14.81
N MET A 117 -4.72 -23.20 15.93
CA MET A 117 -5.63 -23.59 17.02
C MET A 117 -7.07 -23.78 16.53
N TYR A 118 -7.60 -22.89 15.68
CA TYR A 118 -8.94 -23.09 15.12
C TYR A 118 -9.03 -24.36 14.27
N THR A 119 -7.96 -24.76 13.58
CA THR A 119 -7.98 -25.97 12.76
C THR A 119 -7.81 -27.23 13.61
N TYR A 120 -6.88 -27.25 14.55
CA TYR A 120 -6.64 -28.39 15.45
C TYR A 120 -7.81 -28.64 16.40
N ILE A 121 -8.43 -27.60 16.96
CA ILE A 121 -9.60 -27.75 17.83
C ILE A 121 -10.82 -28.24 17.04
N ASN A 122 -11.08 -27.72 15.83
CA ASN A 122 -12.20 -28.21 15.02
C ASN A 122 -11.99 -29.66 14.54
N VAL A 123 -10.77 -30.05 14.19
CA VAL A 123 -10.45 -31.43 13.83
C VAL A 123 -10.52 -32.36 15.06
N TRP A 124 -10.02 -31.93 16.22
CA TRP A 124 -10.06 -32.70 17.46
C TRP A 124 -11.48 -32.84 18.02
N ILE A 125 -12.29 -31.78 18.01
CA ILE A 125 -13.71 -31.84 18.38
C ILE A 125 -14.47 -32.72 17.38
N GLY A 126 -14.24 -32.56 16.07
CA GLY A 126 -14.87 -33.39 15.04
C GLY A 126 -14.53 -34.88 15.16
N SER A 127 -13.30 -35.23 15.53
CA SER A 127 -12.88 -36.62 15.75
C SER A 127 -13.40 -37.24 17.04
N ASN A 128 -13.71 -36.42 18.07
CA ASN A 128 -14.25 -36.88 19.35
C ASN A 128 -15.79 -36.80 19.44
N PHE A 129 -16.46 -36.17 18.46
CA PHE A 129 -17.93 -36.13 18.37
C PHE A 129 -18.50 -37.17 17.38
N LEU A 130 -17.64 -37.81 16.59
CA LEU A 130 -17.96 -38.90 15.66
C LEU A 130 -17.55 -40.30 16.17
N ASN A 131 -17.15 -40.42 17.45
CA ASN A 131 -16.97 -41.71 18.14
C ASN A 131 -17.94 -41.82 19.31
#